data_AF-A0A1W9M883-F1
#
_entry.id   AF-A0A1W9M883-F1
#
_cell.length_a   1.000
_cell.length_b   1.000
_cell.length_c   1.000
_cell.angle_alpha   90.00
_cell.angle_beta   90.00
_cell.angle_gamma   90.00
#
_symmetry.space_group_name_H-M   'P 1'
#
loop_
_entity.id
_entity.type
_entity.pdbx_description
1 polymer ?
#
loop_
_entity_poly.entity_id
_entity_poly.type
_entity_poly.pdbx_seq_one_letter_code
_entity_poly.pdbx_strand_id
1 'polypeptide(L)'
;MTSDNSDMTNPVKILSLTPPALQDNTSDADRLKGALSLALTGQVQPRIITIDMSLLKALPQLLRQWSYHVRCALFKDRSQWILTGIRDAEDTRTLAGLAVDLGTTRVVLRLLNLSTREILAESSFDNPQIAVGPDILTRIHYADAEGGLEHINRLIIERLNQEIRELCLSCGIESSDVYSMAVAGNTAMTHLFMGLNPHWMIREPYIPVVNTPGVVKADEL
;
A
#
# COMPACT_ATOMS: atom_id res chain seq x y z
N MET A 1 24.95 -24.05 4.69
CA MET A 1 24.94 -22.59 4.87
C MET A 1 23.88 -22.01 3.95
N THR A 2 22.63 -22.05 4.39
CA THR A 2 21.51 -21.40 3.71
C THR A 2 21.57 -19.94 4.08
N SER A 3 22.05 -19.09 3.17
CA SER A 3 21.91 -17.64 3.29
C SER A 3 20.42 -17.33 3.49
N ASP A 4 20.14 -16.59 4.55
CA ASP A 4 18.81 -16.29 5.04
C ASP A 4 18.03 -15.46 4.01
N ASN A 5 17.22 -16.13 3.19
CA ASN A 5 16.40 -15.52 2.12
C ASN A 5 15.30 -14.59 2.70
N SER A 6 15.17 -14.53 4.02
CA SER A 6 14.20 -13.70 4.75
C SER A 6 14.49 -12.20 4.58
N ASP A 7 15.76 -11.80 4.51
CA ASP A 7 16.13 -10.38 4.40
C ASP A 7 15.85 -9.83 2.99
N MET A 8 16.10 -10.61 1.93
CA MET A 8 15.81 -10.17 0.54
C MET A 8 14.32 -9.89 0.26
N THR A 9 13.43 -10.35 1.15
CA THR A 9 11.98 -10.13 1.07
C THR A 9 11.47 -9.11 2.09
N ASN A 10 12.33 -8.55 2.93
CA ASN A 10 11.93 -7.50 3.87
C ASN A 10 11.53 -6.23 3.08
N PRO A 11 10.28 -5.74 3.24
CA PRO A 11 9.84 -4.51 2.60
C PRO A 11 10.52 -3.26 3.16
N VAL A 12 11.35 -3.36 4.20
CA VAL A 12 12.13 -2.25 4.74
C VAL A 12 13.63 -2.43 4.47
N LYS A 13 14.28 -1.37 3.97
CA LYS A 13 15.73 -1.34 3.73
C LYS A 13 16.36 -0.10 4.33
N ILE A 14 17.41 -0.28 5.14
CA ILE A 14 18.23 0.81 5.65
C ILE A 14 19.46 0.91 4.75
N LEU A 15 19.74 2.11 4.24
CA LEU A 15 20.78 2.36 3.24
C LEU A 15 21.63 3.56 3.65
N SER A 16 22.95 3.41 3.51
CA SER A 16 23.90 4.52 3.47
C SER A 16 24.29 4.78 2.02
N LEU A 17 23.96 5.95 1.48
CA LEU A 17 24.32 6.34 0.11
C LEU A 17 25.59 7.19 0.14
N THR A 18 26.45 7.03 -0.86
CA THR A 18 27.59 7.95 -1.07
C THR A 18 27.06 9.32 -1.50
N PRO A 19 27.39 10.42 -0.82
CA PRO A 19 26.98 11.77 -1.25
C PRO A 19 27.51 12.13 -2.65
N PRO A 20 26.85 13.04 -3.39
CA PRO A 20 27.32 13.49 -4.70
C PRO A 20 28.67 14.21 -4.59
N ALA A 21 29.50 14.04 -5.62
CA ALA A 21 30.82 14.65 -5.72
C ALA A 21 31.08 15.12 -7.16
N LEU A 22 32.12 15.93 -7.38
CA LEU A 22 32.47 16.40 -8.74
C LEU A 22 32.72 15.23 -9.71
N GLN A 23 33.27 14.11 -9.22
CA GLN A 23 33.50 12.89 -9.99
C GLN A 23 32.30 11.93 -10.04
N ASP A 24 31.20 12.24 -9.35
CA ASP A 24 29.97 11.44 -9.31
C ASP A 24 28.75 12.37 -9.25
N ASN A 25 28.27 12.74 -10.43
CA ASN A 25 27.11 13.60 -10.64
C ASN A 25 25.80 12.79 -10.83
N THR A 26 25.75 11.54 -10.36
CA THR A 26 24.55 10.71 -10.41
C THR A 26 23.39 11.41 -9.69
N SER A 27 22.20 11.41 -10.31
CA SER A 27 21.01 12.03 -9.75
C SER A 27 20.60 11.41 -8.41
N ASP A 28 19.94 12.18 -7.54
CA ASP A 28 19.49 11.69 -6.23
C ASP A 28 18.58 10.45 -6.35
N ALA A 29 17.69 10.43 -7.36
CA ALA A 29 16.81 9.30 -7.63
C ALA A 29 17.58 8.07 -8.12
N ASP A 30 18.51 8.22 -9.05
CA ASP A 30 19.27 7.10 -9.60
C ASP A 30 20.25 6.52 -8.56
N ARG A 31 20.83 7.39 -7.72
CA ARG A 31 21.67 7.00 -6.59
C ARG A 31 20.91 6.12 -5.60
N LEU A 32 19.69 6.53 -5.24
CA LEU A 32 18.83 5.75 -4.35
C LEU A 32 18.39 4.43 -5.00
N LYS A 33 17.96 4.47 -6.27
CA LYS A 33 17.57 3.25 -7.01
C LYS A 33 18.72 2.26 -7.14
N GLY A 34 19.94 2.73 -7.41
CA GLY A 34 21.14 1.90 -7.50
C GLY A 34 21.44 1.19 -6.19
N ALA A 35 21.40 1.91 -5.07
CA ALA A 35 21.60 1.34 -3.74
C ALA A 35 20.49 0.35 -3.34
N LEU A 36 19.22 0.67 -3.63
CA LEU A 36 18.10 -0.22 -3.42
C LEU A 36 18.22 -1.50 -4.26
N SER A 37 18.60 -1.37 -5.54
CA SER A 37 18.80 -2.53 -6.42
C SER A 37 19.85 -3.47 -5.85
N LEU A 38 21.01 -2.92 -5.45
CA LEU A 38 22.07 -3.68 -4.81
C LEU A 38 21.59 -4.39 -3.53
N ALA A 39 20.86 -3.69 -2.66
CA ALA A 39 20.34 -4.25 -1.41
C ALA A 39 19.26 -5.32 -1.60
N LEU A 40 18.51 -5.29 -2.71
CA LEU A 40 17.41 -6.21 -2.99
C LEU A 40 17.83 -7.45 -3.77
N THR A 41 18.89 -7.38 -4.57
CA THR A 41 19.28 -8.46 -5.49
C THR A 41 20.73 -8.90 -5.35
N GLY A 42 21.55 -8.17 -4.59
CA GLY A 42 23.00 -8.33 -4.60
C GLY A 42 23.66 -7.83 -5.90
N GLN A 43 22.89 -7.21 -6.81
CA GLN A 43 23.35 -6.73 -8.09
C GLN A 43 22.89 -5.29 -8.33
N VAL A 44 23.77 -4.49 -8.93
CA VAL A 44 23.47 -3.09 -9.30
C VAL A 44 22.51 -3.01 -10.52
N GLN A 45 22.30 -4.12 -11.24
CA GLN A 45 21.44 -4.18 -12.43
C GLN A 45 19.95 -4.33 -12.11
N PRO A 46 19.06 -3.74 -12.93
CA PRO A 46 17.90 -3.04 -12.41
C PRO A 46 16.69 -3.96 -12.23
N ARG A 47 16.14 -3.97 -11.01
CA ARG A 47 14.68 -4.04 -10.92
C ARG A 47 14.11 -2.67 -11.26
N ILE A 48 12.94 -2.66 -11.88
CA ILE A 48 12.16 -1.45 -12.04
C ILE A 48 11.75 -1.02 -10.63
N ILE A 49 12.40 0.02 -10.12
CA ILE A 49 12.03 0.68 -8.87
C ILE A 49 11.33 1.97 -9.27
N THR A 50 10.03 2.04 -9.01
CA THR A 50 9.24 3.26 -9.22
C THR A 50 9.28 4.09 -7.95
N ILE A 51 9.34 5.41 -8.12
CA ILE A 51 9.30 6.39 -7.04
C ILE A 51 8.19 7.36 -7.42
N ASP A 52 7.26 7.59 -6.50
CA ASP A 52 6.16 8.53 -6.75
C ASP A 52 6.67 9.97 -6.95
N MET A 53 5.94 10.74 -7.76
CA MET A 53 6.31 12.12 -8.06
C MET A 53 6.35 13.02 -6.82
N SER A 54 5.49 12.79 -5.83
CA SER A 54 5.51 13.52 -4.56
C SER A 54 6.83 13.28 -3.81
N LEU A 55 7.28 12.02 -3.75
CA LEU A 55 8.53 11.66 -3.12
C LEU A 55 9.73 12.19 -3.91
N LEU A 56 9.72 12.13 -5.25
CA LEU A 56 10.77 12.70 -6.08
C LEU A 56 10.97 14.20 -5.84
N LYS A 57 9.90 14.97 -5.58
CA LYS A 57 9.98 16.40 -5.26
C LYS A 57 10.69 16.66 -3.93
N ALA A 58 10.46 15.82 -2.92
CA ALA A 58 11.04 15.98 -1.58
C ALA A 58 12.45 15.35 -1.46
N LEU A 59 12.74 14.35 -2.29
CA LEU A 59 13.90 13.48 -2.18
C LEU A 59 15.24 14.23 -2.03
N PRO A 60 15.57 15.25 -2.86
CA PRO A 60 16.86 15.94 -2.75
C PRO A 60 17.12 16.57 -1.38
N GLN A 61 16.09 17.18 -0.78
CA GLN A 61 16.20 17.82 0.51
C GLN A 61 16.34 16.78 1.63
N LEU A 62 15.52 15.72 1.58
CA LEU A 62 15.53 14.66 2.58
C LEU A 62 16.88 13.92 2.63
N LEU A 63 17.46 13.58 1.47
CA LEU A 63 18.76 12.92 1.43
C LEU A 63 19.87 13.76 2.07
N ARG A 64 19.89 15.07 1.81
CA ARG A 64 20.90 15.98 2.40
C ARG A 64 20.68 16.16 3.89
N GLN A 65 19.43 16.33 4.31
CA GLN A 65 19.07 16.50 5.71
C GLN A 65 19.51 15.31 6.56
N TRP A 66 19.35 14.09 6.05
CA TRP A 66 19.69 12.85 6.76
C TRP A 66 21.08 12.33 6.43
N SER A 67 21.96 13.19 5.90
CA SER A 67 23.35 12.83 5.55
C SER A 67 23.45 11.55 4.71
N TYR A 68 22.49 11.36 3.79
CA TYR A 68 22.38 10.22 2.89
C TYR A 68 22.19 8.86 3.59
N HIS A 69 21.76 8.85 4.86
CA HIS A 69 21.39 7.66 5.61
C HIS A 69 19.86 7.57 5.71
N VAL A 70 19.26 6.57 5.06
CA VAL A 70 17.79 6.50 4.90
C VAL A 70 17.24 5.11 5.18
N ARG A 71 16.01 5.09 5.70
CA ARG A 71 15.18 3.88 5.79
C ARG A 71 14.05 3.96 4.77
N CYS A 72 13.99 2.98 3.89
CA CYS A 72 13.07 2.91 2.76
C CYS A 72 11.97 1.88 3.02
N ALA A 73 10.72 2.25 2.77
CA ALA A 73 9.57 1.35 2.70
C ALA A 73 9.30 0.98 1.24
N LEU A 74 9.19 -0.31 0.96
CA LEU A 74 9.08 -0.88 -0.37
C LEU A 74 7.85 -1.78 -0.47
N PHE A 75 7.16 -1.69 -1.59
CA PHE A 75 6.09 -2.62 -1.96
C PHE A 75 6.51 -3.41 -3.21
N LYS A 76 6.31 -4.73 -3.19
CA LYS A 76 6.63 -5.60 -4.33
C LYS A 76 5.37 -5.84 -5.17
N ASP A 77 5.33 -5.24 -6.36
CA ASP A 77 4.28 -5.52 -7.35
C ASP A 77 4.83 -6.45 -8.42
N ARG A 78 4.47 -7.74 -8.37
CA ARG A 78 4.83 -8.76 -9.38
C ARG A 78 6.31 -8.68 -9.83
N SER A 79 6.61 -7.93 -10.89
CA SER A 79 7.92 -7.74 -11.51
C SER A 79 8.69 -6.47 -11.09
N GLN A 80 8.07 -5.53 -10.38
CA GLN A 80 8.65 -4.25 -9.97
C GLN A 80 8.59 -4.03 -8.46
N TRP A 81 9.43 -3.12 -7.98
CA TRP A 81 9.33 -2.57 -6.63
C TRP A 81 8.84 -1.14 -6.70
N ILE A 82 8.06 -0.75 -5.72
CA ILE A 82 7.55 0.61 -5.55
C ILE A 82 8.15 1.12 -4.25
N LEU A 83 8.90 2.22 -4.32
CA LEU A 83 9.33 2.93 -3.11
C LEU A 83 8.15 3.76 -2.61
N THR A 84 7.50 3.29 -1.56
CA THR A 84 6.30 3.93 -1.00
C THR A 84 6.62 5.02 0.01
N GLY A 85 7.85 5.06 0.53
CA GLY A 85 8.32 6.17 1.35
C GLY A 85 9.74 6.01 1.88
N ILE A 86 10.27 7.10 2.43
CA ILE A 86 11.58 7.13 3.09
C ILE A 86 11.50 7.89 4.41
N ARG A 87 12.34 7.50 5.36
CA ARG A 87 12.59 8.22 6.61
C ARG A 87 14.10 8.34 6.85
N ASP A 88 14.47 9.20 7.79
CA ASP A 88 15.79 9.14 8.42
C ASP A 88 16.04 7.71 8.92
N ALA A 89 17.23 7.18 8.71
CA ALA A 89 17.58 5.86 9.23
C ALA A 89 17.61 5.82 10.76
N GLU A 90 17.82 6.96 11.42
CA GLU A 90 17.75 7.09 12.88
C GLU A 90 16.32 7.30 13.40
N ASP A 91 15.32 7.52 12.53
CA ASP A 91 13.91 7.67 12.93
C ASP A 91 13.36 6.31 13.40
N THR A 92 13.10 6.18 14.70
CA THR A 92 12.61 4.93 15.31
C THR A 92 11.11 4.71 15.14
N ARG A 93 10.36 5.64 14.52
CA ARG A 93 8.93 5.44 14.27
C ARG A 93 8.69 4.20 13.42
N THR A 94 7.57 3.52 13.65
CA THR A 94 7.23 2.30 12.91
C THR A 94 6.93 2.62 11.45
N LEU A 95 7.48 1.86 10.52
CA LEU A 95 6.95 1.78 9.15
C LEU A 95 5.85 0.72 9.17
N ALA A 96 4.59 1.14 9.10
CA ALA A 96 3.46 0.25 9.20
C ALA A 96 2.92 -0.15 7.82
N GLY A 97 2.29 -1.33 7.78
CA GLY A 97 1.49 -1.81 6.67
C GLY A 97 0.14 -2.27 7.17
N LEU A 98 -0.85 -2.36 6.27
CA LEU A 98 -2.19 -2.82 6.61
C LEU A 98 -2.58 -4.03 5.77
N ALA A 99 -3.16 -5.05 6.41
CA ALA A 99 -3.85 -6.13 5.73
C ALA A 99 -5.35 -6.04 6.03
N VAL A 100 -6.17 -6.08 4.98
CA VAL A 100 -7.63 -5.93 5.07
C VAL A 100 -8.29 -7.15 4.43
N ASP A 101 -9.13 -7.83 5.20
CA ASP A 101 -10.08 -8.83 4.69
C ASP A 101 -11.45 -8.17 4.55
N LEU A 102 -11.84 -7.88 3.31
CA LEU A 102 -13.06 -7.22 2.92
C LEU A 102 -14.16 -8.25 2.67
N GLY A 103 -14.76 -8.71 3.77
CA GLY A 103 -15.93 -9.59 3.73
C GLY A 103 -17.23 -8.84 3.44
N THR A 104 -18.23 -9.57 2.94
CA THR A 104 -19.56 -9.03 2.65
C THR A 104 -20.27 -8.54 3.91
N THR A 105 -20.08 -9.25 5.04
CA THR A 105 -20.71 -8.94 6.33
C THR A 105 -19.76 -8.23 7.29
N ARG A 106 -18.48 -8.62 7.30
CA ARG A 106 -17.50 -8.14 8.28
C ARG A 106 -16.18 -7.86 7.59
N VAL A 107 -15.54 -6.78 8.00
CA VAL A 107 -14.24 -6.35 7.52
C VAL A 107 -13.24 -6.50 8.66
N VAL A 108 -12.06 -7.07 8.39
CA VAL A 108 -11.02 -7.30 9.40
C VAL A 108 -9.75 -6.59 8.96
N LEU A 109 -9.13 -5.83 9.86
CA LEU A 109 -7.92 -5.07 9.63
C LEU A 109 -6.82 -5.58 10.55
N ARG A 110 -5.61 -5.74 10.00
CA ARG A 110 -4.40 -5.96 10.78
C ARG A 110 -3.38 -4.90 10.44
N LEU A 111 -2.90 -4.20 11.46
CA LEU A 111 -1.80 -3.27 11.37
C LEU A 111 -0.50 -4.04 11.66
N LEU A 112 0.49 -3.91 10.79
CA LEU A 112 1.74 -4.66 10.87
C LEU A 112 2.93 -3.73 10.93
N ASN A 113 3.97 -4.10 11.68
CA ASN A 113 5.29 -3.51 11.56
C ASN A 113 5.99 -4.10 10.32
N LEU A 114 6.30 -3.30 9.31
CA LEU A 114 6.91 -3.78 8.07
C LEU A 114 8.35 -4.28 8.27
N SER A 115 9.07 -3.78 9.29
CA SER A 115 10.44 -4.21 9.58
C SER A 115 10.47 -5.56 10.31
N THR A 116 9.65 -5.73 11.35
CA THR A 116 9.64 -6.95 12.19
C THR A 116 8.63 -8.00 11.71
N ARG A 117 7.66 -7.62 10.88
CA ARG A 117 6.50 -8.41 10.42
C ARG A 117 5.52 -8.78 11.53
N GLU A 118 5.63 -8.17 12.70
CA GLU A 118 4.72 -8.39 13.82
C GLU A 118 3.39 -7.68 13.58
N ILE A 119 2.31 -8.30 14.07
CA ILE A 119 0.99 -7.66 14.13
C ILE A 119 1.00 -6.71 15.33
N LEU A 120 0.80 -5.42 15.07
CA LEU A 120 0.76 -4.37 16.08
C LEU A 120 -0.63 -4.30 16.73
N ALA A 121 -1.67 -4.40 15.91
CA ALA A 121 -3.05 -4.44 16.35
C ALA A 121 -3.95 -5.09 15.29
N GLU A 122 -5.11 -5.56 15.73
CA GLU A 122 -6.17 -6.10 14.89
C GLU A 122 -7.49 -5.43 15.28
N SER A 123 -8.31 -5.11 14.28
CA SER A 123 -9.68 -4.67 14.51
C SER A 123 -10.63 -5.22 13.46
N SER A 124 -11.91 -5.04 13.70
CA SER A 124 -12.95 -5.55 12.81
C SER A 124 -14.27 -4.84 13.03
N PHE A 125 -15.02 -4.66 11.97
CA PHE A 125 -16.31 -3.97 12.00
C PHE A 125 -17.28 -4.59 10.98
N ASP A 126 -18.56 -4.35 11.17
CA ASP A 126 -19.59 -4.79 10.22
C ASP A 126 -19.50 -3.96 8.94
N ASN A 127 -19.53 -4.62 7.78
CA ASN A 127 -19.42 -3.95 6.50
C ASN A 127 -20.60 -2.96 6.34
N PRO A 128 -20.33 -1.64 6.25
CA PRO A 128 -21.38 -0.62 6.24
C PRO A 128 -22.29 -0.70 5.02
N GLN A 129 -21.86 -1.40 3.96
CA GLN A 129 -22.68 -1.68 2.78
C GLN A 129 -23.89 -2.59 3.09
N ILE A 130 -23.96 -3.19 4.29
CA ILE A 130 -25.16 -3.92 4.75
C ILE A 130 -26.40 -3.01 4.81
N ALA A 131 -26.22 -1.70 4.98
CA ALA A 131 -27.31 -0.72 4.95
C ALA A 131 -27.98 -0.62 3.56
N VAL A 132 -27.27 -0.98 2.49
CA VAL A 132 -27.81 -1.06 1.13
C VAL A 132 -28.50 -2.41 0.91
N GLY A 133 -27.88 -3.49 1.36
CA GLY A 133 -28.44 -4.83 1.22
C GLY A 133 -27.57 -5.92 1.87
N PRO A 134 -28.21 -7.01 2.34
CA PRO A 134 -27.50 -8.08 3.03
C PRO A 134 -26.66 -8.94 2.07
N ASP A 135 -27.02 -8.99 0.79
CA ASP A 135 -26.37 -9.82 -0.22
C ASP A 135 -25.72 -8.99 -1.35
N ILE A 136 -24.86 -9.66 -2.11
CA ILE A 136 -24.05 -9.04 -3.18
C ILE A 136 -24.91 -8.60 -4.37
N LEU A 137 -25.94 -9.36 -4.75
CA LEU A 137 -26.76 -9.02 -5.92
C LEU A 137 -27.53 -7.72 -5.67
N THR A 138 -28.12 -7.58 -4.49
CA THR A 138 -28.80 -6.34 -4.08
C THR A 138 -27.86 -5.13 -4.15
N ARG A 139 -26.61 -5.28 -3.67
CA ARG A 139 -25.60 -4.22 -3.74
C ARG A 139 -25.19 -3.86 -5.17
N ILE A 140 -25.07 -4.85 -6.06
CA ILE A 140 -24.74 -4.62 -7.48
C ILE A 140 -25.90 -3.93 -8.20
N HIS A 141 -27.14 -4.32 -7.93
CA HIS A 141 -28.32 -3.62 -8.46
C HIS A 141 -28.40 -2.17 -7.95
N TYR A 142 -28.08 -1.93 -6.69
CA TYR A 142 -28.03 -0.59 -6.14
C TYR A 142 -26.95 0.28 -6.80
N ALA A 143 -25.77 -0.29 -7.03
CA ALA A 143 -24.67 0.40 -7.71
C ALA A 143 -24.98 0.78 -9.18
N ASP A 144 -25.97 0.13 -9.79
CA ASP A 144 -26.45 0.41 -11.15
C ASP A 144 -27.35 1.65 -11.22
N ALA A 145 -27.89 2.09 -10.09
CA ALA A 145 -28.69 3.31 -10.01
C ALA A 145 -27.79 4.56 -10.06
N GLU A 146 -28.37 5.69 -10.49
CA GLU A 146 -27.68 6.98 -10.53
C GLU A 146 -27.12 7.36 -9.15
N GLY A 147 -25.80 7.55 -9.05
CA GLY A 147 -25.10 7.85 -7.80
C GLY A 147 -24.93 6.67 -6.83
N GLY A 148 -25.42 5.48 -7.19
CA GLY A 148 -25.41 4.30 -6.33
C GLY A 148 -24.01 3.74 -6.08
N LEU A 149 -23.17 3.69 -7.13
CA LEU A 149 -21.79 3.19 -7.04
C LEU A 149 -20.94 4.10 -6.15
N GLU A 150 -21.01 5.41 -6.35
CA GLU A 150 -20.28 6.39 -5.54
C GLU A 150 -20.71 6.32 -4.08
N HIS A 151 -22.00 6.16 -3.81
CA HIS A 151 -22.49 6.05 -2.45
C HIS A 151 -22.01 4.77 -1.76
N ILE A 152 -22.16 3.60 -2.38
CA ILE A 152 -21.77 2.32 -1.75
C ILE A 152 -20.24 2.17 -1.60
N ASN A 153 -19.47 2.78 -2.52
CA ASN A 153 -18.03 2.92 -2.40
C ASN A 153 -17.67 3.83 -1.21
N ARG A 154 -18.26 5.02 -1.13
CA ARG A 154 -18.02 5.96 -0.01
C ARG A 154 -18.30 5.34 1.35
N LEU A 155 -19.37 4.55 1.50
CA LEU A 155 -19.68 3.87 2.77
C LEU A 155 -18.50 3.03 3.29
N ILE A 156 -17.86 2.23 2.43
CA ILE A 156 -16.74 1.38 2.84
C ILE A 156 -15.46 2.19 3.03
N ILE A 157 -15.18 3.16 2.15
CA ILE A 157 -13.97 4.01 2.23
C ILE A 157 -13.97 4.85 3.51
N GLU A 158 -15.09 5.50 3.85
CA GLU A 158 -15.21 6.31 5.06
C GLU A 158 -15.02 5.48 6.34
N ARG A 159 -15.66 4.31 6.41
CA ARG A 159 -15.55 3.43 7.58
C ARG A 159 -14.14 2.83 7.71
N LEU A 160 -13.53 2.39 6.60
CA LEU A 160 -12.14 1.93 6.60
C LEU A 160 -11.18 3.02 7.09
N ASN A 161 -11.32 4.24 6.58
CA ASN A 161 -10.48 5.36 6.98
C ASN A 161 -10.66 5.71 8.47
N GLN A 162 -11.89 5.64 9.00
CA GLN A 162 -12.14 5.79 10.43
C GLN A 162 -11.42 4.70 11.23
N GLU A 163 -11.62 3.44 10.86
CA GLU A 163 -11.04 2.30 11.56
C GLU A 163 -9.51 2.33 11.53
N ILE A 164 -8.90 2.68 10.39
CA ILE A 164 -7.44 2.81 10.25
C ILE A 164 -6.90 3.87 11.20
N ARG A 165 -7.57 5.03 11.32
CA ARG A 165 -7.16 6.08 12.26
C ARG A 165 -7.24 5.62 13.71
N GLU A 166 -8.34 4.98 14.10
CA GLU A 166 -8.54 4.44 15.46
C GLU A 166 -7.49 3.38 15.79
N LEU A 167 -7.21 2.46 14.85
CA LEU A 167 -6.22 1.41 14.99
C LEU A 167 -4.80 1.98 15.13
N CYS A 168 -4.43 2.96 14.29
CA CYS A 168 -3.13 3.63 14.37
C CYS A 168 -2.95 4.36 15.71
N LEU A 169 -3.98 5.10 16.15
CA LEU A 169 -3.97 5.79 17.45
C LEU A 169 -3.75 4.81 18.61
N SER A 170 -4.36 3.63 18.56
CA SER A 170 -4.22 2.60 19.59
C SER A 170 -2.78 2.08 19.71
N CYS A 171 -1.98 2.18 18.65
CA CYS A 171 -0.56 1.82 18.61
C CYS A 171 0.38 3.02 18.79
N GLY A 172 -0.13 4.23 18.98
CA GLY A 172 0.69 5.44 19.09
C GLY A 172 1.41 5.84 17.80
N ILE A 173 0.85 5.48 16.63
CA ILE A 173 1.37 5.89 15.32
C ILE A 173 0.33 6.72 14.54
N GLU A 174 0.78 7.41 13.50
CA GLU A 174 -0.10 8.21 12.64
C GLU A 174 -0.53 7.39 11.41
N SER A 175 -1.65 7.75 10.76
CA SER A 175 -2.04 7.09 9.50
C SER A 175 -1.02 7.30 8.38
N SER A 176 -0.24 8.39 8.43
CA SER A 176 0.91 8.64 7.55
C SER A 176 2.09 7.71 7.79
N ASP A 177 2.07 6.91 8.86
CA ASP A 177 3.04 5.84 9.08
C ASP A 177 2.64 4.53 8.38
N VAL A 178 1.48 4.46 7.71
CA VAL A 178 1.04 3.30 6.91
C VAL A 178 1.49 3.49 5.46
N TYR A 179 2.49 2.71 5.03
CA TYR A 179 3.16 2.85 3.73
C TYR A 179 2.59 1.95 2.63
N SER A 180 1.81 0.94 2.99
CA SER A 180 1.20 0.01 2.04
C SER A 180 0.01 -0.70 2.65
N MET A 181 -1.00 -0.98 1.83
CA MET A 181 -2.17 -1.75 2.22
C MET A 181 -2.39 -2.89 1.22
N ALA A 182 -2.72 -4.07 1.73
CA ALA A 182 -3.20 -5.20 0.93
C ALA A 182 -4.67 -5.46 1.31
N VAL A 183 -5.55 -5.44 0.31
CA VAL A 183 -6.99 -5.72 0.49
C VAL A 183 -7.32 -7.03 -0.23
N ALA A 184 -7.89 -7.97 0.51
CA ALA A 184 -8.43 -9.21 -0.02
C ALA A 184 -9.96 -9.20 0.11
N GLY A 185 -10.67 -9.69 -0.89
CA GLY A 185 -12.11 -9.79 -0.88
C GLY A 185 -12.58 -10.56 -2.11
N ASN A 186 -13.85 -10.98 -2.11
CA ASN A 186 -14.43 -11.55 -3.33
C ASN A 186 -14.53 -10.49 -4.44
N THR A 187 -14.71 -10.95 -5.69
CA THR A 187 -14.71 -10.08 -6.87
C THR A 187 -15.68 -8.91 -6.77
N ALA A 188 -16.88 -9.11 -6.21
CA ALA A 188 -17.85 -8.02 -6.09
C ALA A 188 -17.42 -6.98 -5.06
N MET A 189 -16.93 -7.43 -3.89
CA MET A 189 -16.46 -6.51 -2.85
C MET A 189 -15.27 -5.68 -3.32
N THR A 190 -14.32 -6.28 -4.04
CA THR A 190 -13.18 -5.55 -4.58
C THR A 190 -13.59 -4.53 -5.64
N HIS A 191 -14.58 -4.84 -6.49
CA HIS A 191 -15.11 -3.88 -7.47
C HIS A 191 -15.79 -2.69 -6.78
N LEU A 192 -16.66 -2.95 -5.79
CA LEU A 192 -17.32 -1.88 -5.04
C LEU A 192 -16.32 -1.01 -4.26
N PHE A 193 -15.30 -1.64 -3.66
CA PHE A 193 -14.22 -0.93 -2.96
C PHE A 193 -13.37 -0.05 -3.88
N MET A 194 -13.10 -0.50 -5.12
CA MET A 194 -12.33 0.27 -6.11
C MET A 194 -13.21 1.22 -6.95
N GLY A 195 -14.51 1.32 -6.67
CA GLY A 195 -15.44 2.13 -7.47
C GLY A 195 -15.58 1.65 -8.92
N LEU A 196 -15.34 0.36 -9.20
CA LEU A 196 -15.48 -0.23 -10.52
C LEU A 196 -16.93 -0.65 -10.75
N ASN A 197 -17.48 -0.33 -11.92
CA ASN A 197 -18.85 -0.66 -12.29
C ASN A 197 -19.07 -2.20 -12.31
N PRO A 198 -19.89 -2.77 -11.41
CA PRO A 198 -20.11 -4.21 -11.33
C PRO A 198 -21.27 -4.73 -12.21
N HIS A 199 -21.90 -3.88 -13.02
CA HIS A 199 -23.14 -4.17 -13.78
C HIS A 199 -23.11 -5.50 -14.54
N TRP A 200 -22.01 -5.78 -15.25
CA TRP A 200 -21.89 -6.96 -16.11
C TRP A 200 -21.47 -8.24 -15.37
N MET A 201 -21.21 -8.17 -14.06
CA MET A 201 -20.80 -9.34 -13.27
C MET A 201 -21.98 -10.27 -12.95
N ILE A 202 -23.20 -9.74 -12.91
CA ILE A 202 -24.43 -10.49 -12.59
C ILE A 202 -25.31 -10.75 -13.81
N ARG A 203 -24.81 -10.42 -15.00
CA ARG A 203 -25.52 -10.57 -16.27
C ARG A 203 -24.66 -11.40 -17.21
N GLU A 204 -25.27 -12.34 -17.92
CA GLU A 204 -24.55 -13.19 -18.86
C GLU A 204 -23.75 -12.33 -19.86
N PRO A 205 -22.44 -12.61 -20.10
CA PRO A 205 -21.67 -13.79 -19.69
C PRO A 205 -20.84 -13.64 -18.38
N TYR A 206 -21.29 -12.81 -17.43
CA TYR A 206 -20.77 -12.67 -16.06
C TYR A 206 -19.32 -12.16 -15.99
N ILE A 207 -19.06 -11.06 -16.68
CA ILE A 207 -17.68 -10.56 -16.89
C ILE A 207 -17.35 -9.44 -15.91
N PRO A 208 -16.32 -9.60 -15.05
CA PRO A 208 -15.81 -8.52 -14.22
C PRO A 208 -14.99 -7.52 -15.03
N VAL A 209 -14.81 -6.32 -14.49
CA VAL A 209 -13.96 -5.28 -15.10
C VAL A 209 -12.51 -5.74 -15.11
N VAL A 210 -12.05 -6.37 -14.03
CA VAL A 210 -10.66 -6.80 -13.89
C VAL A 210 -10.53 -8.01 -12.96
N ASN A 211 -9.69 -8.98 -13.34
CA ASN A 211 -9.36 -10.15 -12.51
C ASN A 211 -8.11 -9.92 -11.64
N THR A 212 -7.19 -9.06 -12.09
CA THR A 212 -6.09 -8.63 -11.24
C THR A 212 -5.85 -7.14 -11.40
N PRO A 213 -6.39 -6.32 -10.49
CA PRO A 213 -6.08 -4.90 -10.49
C PRO A 213 -4.57 -4.70 -10.27
N GLY A 214 -4.04 -3.61 -10.83
CA GLY A 214 -2.69 -3.16 -10.51
C GLY A 214 -2.63 -2.56 -9.11
N VAL A 215 -1.44 -2.05 -8.74
CA VAL A 215 -1.33 -1.23 -7.53
C VAL A 215 -1.99 0.12 -7.78
N VAL A 216 -2.87 0.51 -6.87
CA VAL A 216 -3.59 1.79 -6.87
C VAL A 216 -3.00 2.67 -5.77
N LYS A 217 -2.87 3.97 -6.02
CA LYS A 217 -2.44 4.89 -4.97
C LYS A 217 -3.54 5.12 -3.95
N ALA A 218 -3.17 5.41 -2.72
CA ALA A 218 -4.14 5.63 -1.65
C ALA A 218 -5.06 6.85 -1.90
N ASP A 219 -4.61 7.85 -2.67
CA ASP A 219 -5.38 9.05 -3.03
C ASP A 219 -6.29 8.86 -4.26
N GLU A 220 -6.19 7.71 -4.93
CA GLU A 220 -7.06 7.31 -6.04
C GLU A 220 -8.23 6.41 -5.57
N LEU A 221 -8.28 6.09 -4.28
CA LEU A 221 -9.31 5.26 -3.63
C LEU A 221 -10.33 6.10 -2.85
#